data_AF-A0A834I276-F1
#
_entry.id   AF-A0A834I276-F1
#
_cell.length_a   1.000
_cell.length_b   1.000
_cell.length_c   1.000
_cell.angle_alpha   90.00
_cell.angle_beta   90.00
_cell.angle_gamma   90.00
#
_symmetry.space_group_name_H-M   'P 1'
#
loop_
_entity.id
_entity.type
_entity.pdbx_description
1 polymer ?
#
loop_
_entity_poly.entity_id
_entity_poly.type
_entity_poly.pdbx_seq_one_letter_code
_entity_poly.pdbx_strand_id
1 'polypeptide(L)' 'MDNKQFRVLIKYCFLKGKNTVETKTRLDAQFSDTVPGKPTIENWYAKFTRGEISTESGERSGRSKEVITDENI' A
#
# COMPACT_ATOMS: atom_id res chain seq x y z
N MET A 1 -6.13 12.92 -3.43
CA MET A 1 -6.36 11.59 -2.84
C MET A 1 -5.06 11.12 -2.23
N ASP A 2 -5.08 10.68 -0.99
CA ASP A 2 -3.89 10.17 -0.32
C ASP A 2 -3.60 8.73 -0.71
N ASN A 3 -2.33 8.34 -0.63
CA ASN A 3 -1.90 6.95 -0.84
C ASN A 3 -2.67 5.95 0.03
N LYS A 4 -3.06 6.32 1.26
CA LYS A 4 -3.87 5.47 2.13
C LYS A 4 -5.28 5.25 1.58
N GLN A 5 -5.89 6.28 0.99
CA GLN A 5 -7.23 6.20 0.39
C GLN A 5 -7.23 5.28 -0.84
N PHE A 6 -6.20 5.37 -1.68
CA PHE A 6 -6.03 4.45 -2.81
C PHE A 6 -5.89 2.99 -2.37
N ARG A 7 -5.19 2.70 -1.27
CA ARG A 7 -5.10 1.32 -0.73
C ARG A 7 -6.46 0.76 -0.35
N VAL A 8 -7.32 1.57 0.27
CA VAL A 8 -8.69 1.17 0.61
C VAL A 8 -9.50 0.89 -0.66
N LEU A 9 -9.36 1.70 -1.71
CA LEU A 9 -10.04 1.48 -2.99
C LEU A 9 -9.54 0.22 -3.72
N ILE A 10 -8.23 -0.03 -3.72
CA ILE A 10 -7.63 -1.24 -4.29
C ILE A 10 -8.14 -2.47 -3.53
N LYS A 11 -8.17 -2.41 -2.19
CA LYS A 11 -8.74 -3.48 -1.35
C LYS A 11 -10.22 -3.73 -1.67
N TYR A 12 -11.01 -2.66 -1.81
CA TYR A 12 -12.41 -2.79 -2.20
C TYR A 12 -12.58 -3.48 -3.56
N CYS A 13 -11.77 -3.12 -4.56
CA CYS A 13 -11.80 -3.76 -5.87
C CYS A 13 -11.37 -5.24 -5.81
N PHE A 14 -10.35 -5.55 -5.00
CA PHE A 14 -9.93 -6.93 -4.74
C PHE A 14 -11.05 -7.78 -4.13
N LEU A 15 -11.73 -7.27 -3.09
CA LEU A 15 -12.86 -7.96 -2.45
C LEU A 15 -14.07 -8.13 -3.37
N LYS A 16 -14.21 -7.24 -4.37
CA LYS A 16 -15.23 -7.37 -5.44
C LYS A 16 -14.83 -8.36 -6.54
N GLY A 17 -13.68 -9.01 -6.45
CA GLY A 17 -13.19 -9.97 -7.44
C GLY A 17 -12.71 -9.31 -8.74
N LYS A 18 -12.41 -8.01 -8.73
CA LYS A 18 -11.89 -7.29 -9.89
C LYS A 18 -10.41 -7.59 -10.09
N ASN A 19 -9.96 -7.65 -11.33
CA ASN A 19 -8.54 -7.83 -11.63
C ASN A 19 -7.76 -6.50 -11.51
N THR A 20 -6.43 -6.56 -11.57
CA THR A 20 -5.55 -5.38 -11.44
C THR A 20 -5.74 -4.38 -12.57
N VAL A 21 -6.06 -4.84 -13.79
CA VAL A 21 -6.29 -3.99 -14.97
C VAL A 21 -7.60 -3.23 -14.84
N GLU A 22 -8.71 -3.91 -14.51
CA GLU A 22 -10.02 -3.31 -14.25
C GLU A 22 -9.93 -2.29 -13.11
N THR A 23 -9.18 -2.63 -12.05
CA THR A 23 -8.95 -1.72 -10.92
C THR A 23 -8.20 -0.48 -11.37
N LYS A 24 -7.15 -0.63 -12.16
CA LYS A 24 -6.40 0.50 -12.72
C LYS A 24 -7.28 1.36 -13.62
N THR A 25 -7.98 0.78 -14.58
CA THR A 25 -8.89 1.51 -15.48
C THR A 25 -9.96 2.27 -14.72
N ARG A 26 -10.51 1.67 -13.65
CA ARG A 26 -11.49 2.35 -12.80
C ARG A 26 -10.87 3.51 -12.04
N LEU A 27 -9.66 3.34 -11.50
CA LEU A 27 -8.96 4.41 -10.81
C LEU A 27 -8.60 5.53 -11.79
N ASP A 28 -8.06 5.23 -12.96
CA ASP A 28 -7.70 6.18 -14.02
C ASP A 28 -8.92 6.96 -14.55
N ALA A 29 -10.10 6.32 -14.64
CA ALA A 29 -11.33 6.97 -15.08
C ALA A 29 -11.91 7.95 -14.04
N GLN A 30 -11.62 7.73 -12.76
CA GLN A 30 -12.28 8.39 -11.65
C GLN A 30 -11.37 9.38 -10.91
N PHE A 31 -10.06 9.17 -11.02
CA PHE A 31 -9.00 10.00 -10.47
C PHE A 31 -7.98 10.20 -11.60
N SER A 32 -7.57 11.44 -11.84
CA SER A 32 -6.63 11.80 -12.92
C SER A 32 -5.17 11.48 -12.52
N ASP A 33 -4.28 12.47 -12.50
CA ASP A 33 -2.82 12.28 -12.35
C ASP A 33 -2.34 11.75 -10.99
N THR A 34 -3.24 11.53 -10.03
CA THR A 34 -2.86 11.05 -8.70
C THR A 34 -2.98 9.53 -8.55
N VAL A 35 -3.33 8.82 -9.63
CA VAL A 35 -3.55 7.37 -9.57
C VAL A 35 -2.24 6.62 -9.34
N PRO A 36 -2.21 5.65 -8.41
CA PRO A 36 -1.06 4.78 -8.23
C PRO A 36 -0.76 4.02 -9.52
N GLY A 37 0.53 3.94 -9.86
CA GLY A 37 0.98 3.17 -11.02
C GLY A 37 0.57 1.69 -10.93
N LYS A 38 0.50 1.04 -12.09
CA LYS A 38 0.23 -0.40 -12.20
C LYS A 38 1.04 -1.29 -11.21
N PRO A 39 2.36 -1.11 -11.04
CA PRO A 39 3.13 -1.94 -10.10
C PRO A 39 2.69 -1.77 -8.63
N THR A 40 2.20 -0.58 -8.25
CA THR A 40 1.68 -0.36 -6.91
C THR A 40 0.39 -1.16 -6.68
N ILE A 41 -0.51 -1.17 -7.66
CA ILE A 41 -1.76 -1.94 -7.59
C ILE A 41 -1.45 -3.44 -7.52
N GLU A 42 -0.54 -3.95 -8.35
CA GLU A 42 -0.12 -5.35 -8.36
C GLU A 42 0.51 -5.77 -7.02
N ASN A 43 1.37 -4.94 -6.42
CA ASN A 43 1.95 -5.22 -5.10
C ASN A 43 0.89 -5.33 -4.00
N TRP A 44 -0.12 -4.47 -4.01
CA TRP A 44 -1.23 -4.55 -3.05
C TRP A 44 -2.09 -5.79 -3.28
N TYR A 45 -2.38 -6.13 -4.52
CA TYR A 45 -3.07 -7.37 -4.85
C TYR A 45 -2.31 -8.60 -4.35
N ALA A 46 -0.98 -8.64 -4.54
CA ALA A 46 -0.15 -9.73 -4.04
C ALA A 46 -0.12 -9.83 -2.50
N LYS A 47 -0.25 -8.69 -1.79
CA LYS A 47 -0.42 -8.69 -0.32
C LYS A 47 -1.78 -9.26 0.08
N PHE A 48 -2.85 -8.85 -0.59
CA PHE A 48 -4.20 -9.33 -0.29
C PHE A 48 -4.36 -10.82 -0.60
N THR A 49 -3.75 -11.34 -1.67
CA THR A 49 -3.75 -12.78 -1.95
C THR A 49 -2.99 -13.61 -0.91
N ARG A 50 -1.98 -13.02 -0.26
CA ARG A 50 -1.25 -13.64 0.88
C ARG A 50 -2.03 -13.59 2.21
N GLY A 51 -3.24 -13.04 2.22
CA GLY A 51 -4.06 -12.89 3.43
C GLY A 51 -3.74 -11.64 4.26
N GLU A 52 -2.80 -10.80 3.82
CA GLU A 52 -2.49 -9.53 4.48
C GLU A 52 -3.51 -8.46 4.06
N ILE A 53 -4.67 -8.45 4.72
CA ILE A 53 -5.82 -7.58 4.37
C ILE A 53 -5.67 -6.15 4.94
N SER A 54 -4.60 -5.86 5.67
CA SER A 54 -4.34 -4.52 6.21
C SER A 54 -3.99 -3.53 5.09
N THR A 55 -4.53 -2.31 5.20
CA THR A 55 -4.21 -1.18 4.30
C THR A 55 -3.14 -0.27 4.89
N GLU A 56 -2.70 -0.54 6.11
CA GLU A 56 -1.62 0.19 6.77
C GLU A 56 -0.27 -0.25 6.20
N SER A 57 0.67 0.69 6.18
CA SER A 57 2.07 0.30 6.00
C SER A 57 2.49 -0.44 7.25
N GLY A 58 2.97 -1.67 7.10
CA GLY A 58 3.65 -2.38 8.18
C GLY A 58 4.78 -1.52 8.76
N GLU A 59 5.14 -1.79 10.01
CA GLU A 59 6.22 -1.08 10.69
C GLU A 59 7.46 -1.08 9.80
N ARG A 60 7.97 0.11 9.47
CA ARG A 60 9.30 0.21 8.86
C ARG A 60 10.27 -0.17 9.96
N SER A 61 10.87 -1.35 9.85
CA SER A 61 12.06 -1.69 10.62
C SER A 61 13.14 -0.67 10.24
N GLY A 62 13.19 0.42 11.00
CA GLY A 62 14.25 1.41 10.91
C GLY A 62 15.51 0.82 11.52
N ARG A 63 16.67 1.35 11.12
CA ARG A 63 17.93 1.05 11.81
C ARG A 63 17.76 1.40 13.30
N SER A 64 17.96 0.42 14.18
CA SER A 64 18.00 0.66 15.62
C SER A 64 18.97 1.81 15.88
N LYS A 65 18.50 2.88 16.53
CA LYS A 65 19.40 3.90 17.03
C LYS A 65 20.11 3.25 18.22
N GLU A 66 21.35 2.82 18.01
CA GLU A 66 22.26 2.53 19.12
C GLU A 66 22.35 3.83 19.94
N VAL A 67 21.65 3.84 21.06
CA VAL A 67 21.81 4.86 22.10
C VAL A 67 23.21 4.62 22.65
N ILE A 68 24.16 5.48 22.25
CA ILE A 68 25.44 5.56 22.93
C ILE A 68 25.12 6.12 24.32
N THR A 69 25.07 5.25 25.32
CA THR A 69 25.13 5.67 26.71
C THR A 69 26.56 6.15 26.95
N ASP A 70 26.73 7.45 27.11
CA ASP A 70 27.91 8.02 27.77
C ASP A 70 27.89 7.57 29.24
N GLU A 71 28.25 6.32 29.47
CA GLU A 71 28.65 5.76 30.76
C GLU A 71 30.18 5.62 30.77
N ASN A 72 30.89 6.73 30.60
CA ASN A 72 32.26 6.79 31.09
C ASN A 72 32.52 8.07 31.87
N ILE A 73 33.09 7.84 33.04
CA ILE A 73 33.30 8.67 34.22
C ILE A 73 34.41 9.70 33.97
#